data_AF-A0A2P9EVC6-F1
#
_entry.id   AF-A0A2P9EVC6-F1
#
_cell.length_a   1.000
_cell.length_b   1.000
_cell.length_c   1.000
_cell.angle_alpha   90.00
_cell.angle_beta   90.00
_cell.angle_gamma   90.00
#
_symmetry.space_group_name_H-M   'P 1'
#
loop_
_entity.id
_entity.type
_entity.pdbx_description
1 polymer ?
#
loop_
_entity_poly.entity_id
_entity_poly.type
_entity_poly.pdbx_seq_one_letter_code
_entity_poly.pdbx_strand_id
1 'polypeptide(L)'
;MGFYALLTEADPPELDLAFVADDTQGKGVGRLLVDHMLGQAREAGLAGVRVTSHPTAEGFCQRMGAERVGTVGPVPPKVTWERP
;
A
#
# COMPACT_ATOMS: atom_id res chain seq x y z
N MET A 1 -7.44 -2.52 -15.13
CA MET A 1 -8.34 -2.53 -13.94
C MET A 1 -7.51 -2.82 -12.70
N GLY A 2 -8.01 -2.58 -11.48
CA GLY A 2 -7.23 -2.85 -10.26
C GLY A 2 -8.10 -2.82 -9.00
N PHE A 3 -7.53 -3.22 -7.88
CA PHE A 3 -8.21 -3.30 -6.58
C PHE A 3 -7.22 -3.08 -5.43
N TYR A 4 -7.76 -2.83 -4.23
CA TYR A 4 -7.00 -2.82 -3.00
C TYR A 4 -7.80 -3.45 -1.85
N ALA A 5 -7.10 -3.80 -0.76
CA ALA A 5 -7.70 -4.21 0.50
C ALA A 5 -7.18 -3.31 1.63
N LEU A 6 -8.11 -2.60 2.29
CA LEU A 6 -7.84 -1.77 3.46
C LEU A 6 -8.35 -2.49 4.71
N LEU A 7 -7.46 -2.79 5.64
CA LEU A 7 -7.77 -3.40 6.92
C LEU A 7 -7.97 -2.30 7.97
N THR A 8 -9.22 -1.90 8.20
CA THR A 8 -9.58 -0.82 9.13
C THR A 8 -9.41 -1.22 10.59
N GLU A 9 -9.60 -2.50 10.91
CA GLU A 9 -9.53 -3.04 12.27
C GLU A 9 -8.11 -3.48 12.69
N ALA A 10 -7.12 -3.30 11.81
CA ALA A 10 -5.73 -3.55 12.15
C ALA A 10 -5.16 -2.41 13.03
N ASP A 11 -4.15 -2.72 13.84
CA ASP A 11 -3.42 -1.73 14.65
C ASP A 11 -1.92 -1.74 14.32
N PRO A 12 -1.41 -0.77 13.54
CA PRO A 12 -2.17 0.32 12.88
C PRO A 12 -2.99 -0.18 11.69
N PRO A 13 -3.99 0.58 11.20
CA PRO A 13 -4.72 0.26 9.99
C PRO A 13 -3.80 0.07 8.79
N GLU A 14 -4.08 -0.90 7.91
CA GLU A 14 -3.11 -1.35 6.90
C GLU A 14 -3.68 -1.52 5.49
N LEU A 15 -2.91 -1.09 4.49
CA LEU A 15 -3.09 -1.47 3.10
C LEU A 15 -2.42 -2.82 2.86
N ASP A 16 -3.22 -3.88 2.85
CA ASP A 16 -2.74 -5.27 2.75
C ASP A 16 -2.49 -5.69 1.30
N LEU A 17 -3.40 -5.33 0.39
CA LEU A 17 -3.29 -5.65 -1.03
C LEU A 17 -3.49 -4.39 -1.86
N ALA A 18 -2.69 -4.23 -2.92
CA ALA A 18 -2.90 -3.22 -3.96
C ALA A 18 -2.37 -3.74 -5.29
N PHE A 19 -3.26 -3.89 -6.27
CA PHE A 19 -2.93 -4.48 -7.56
C PHE A 19 -3.50 -3.66 -8.71
N VAL A 20 -2.68 -3.49 -9.74
CA VAL A 20 -3.06 -2.89 -11.03
C VAL A 20 -2.70 -3.89 -12.12
N ALA A 21 -3.69 -4.24 -12.93
CA ALA A 21 -3.50 -5.14 -14.07
C ALA A 21 -2.45 -4.57 -15.03
N ASP A 22 -1.58 -5.46 -15.55
CA ASP A 22 -0.40 -5.12 -16.33
C ASP A 22 -0.69 -4.21 -17.54
N ASP A 23 -1.78 -4.49 -18.25
CA ASP A 23 -2.25 -3.72 -19.41
C ASP A 23 -2.68 -2.27 -19.07
N THR A 24 -2.82 -1.95 -17.78
CA THR A 24 -3.20 -0.64 -17.26
C THR A 24 -2.13 0.02 -16.38
N GLN A 25 -0.99 -0.62 -16.19
CA GLN A 25 0.16 0.00 -15.52
C GLN A 25 0.68 1.20 -16.33
N GLY A 26 1.21 2.20 -15.64
CA GLY A 26 1.67 3.46 -16.27
C GLY A 26 0.56 4.42 -16.72
N LYS A 27 -0.73 4.04 -16.61
CA LYS A 27 -1.87 4.87 -17.04
C LYS A 27 -2.56 5.63 -15.90
N GLY A 28 -1.94 5.70 -14.71
CA GLY A 28 -2.48 6.41 -13.55
C GLY A 28 -3.49 5.65 -12.68
N VAL A 29 -3.83 4.39 -13.01
CA VAL A 29 -4.79 3.58 -12.22
C VAL A 29 -4.37 3.43 -10.77
N GLY A 30 -3.07 3.21 -10.49
CA GLY A 30 -2.57 3.10 -9.12
C GLY A 30 -2.82 4.36 -8.29
N ARG A 31 -2.69 5.55 -8.89
CA ARG A 31 -2.99 6.82 -8.23
C ARG A 31 -4.46 6.89 -7.84
N LEU A 32 -5.36 6.53 -8.76
CA LEU A 32 -6.80 6.52 -8.51
C LEU A 32 -7.19 5.55 -7.38
N LEU A 33 -6.58 4.36 -7.34
CA LEU A 33 -6.83 3.39 -6.25
C LEU A 33 -6.38 3.94 -4.90
N VAL A 34 -5.21 4.59 -4.83
CA VAL A 34 -4.70 5.17 -3.58
C VAL A 34 -5.55 6.36 -3.14
N ASP A 35 -5.93 7.26 -4.07
CA ASP A 35 -6.79 8.39 -3.75
C ASP A 35 -8.15 7.92 -3.22
N HIS A 36 -8.73 6.88 -3.83
CA HIS A 36 -9.97 6.25 -3.35
C HIS A 36 -9.79 5.60 -1.97
N MET A 37 -8.70 4.83 -1.77
CA MET A 37 -8.39 4.20 -0.49
C MET A 37 -8.25 5.23 0.64
N LEU A 38 -7.57 6.35 0.39
CA LEU A 38 -7.46 7.45 1.35
C LEU A 38 -8.81 8.14 1.62
N GLY A 39 -9.72 8.17 0.64
CA GLY A 39 -11.10 8.57 0.85
C GLY A 39 -11.82 7.65 1.83
N GLN A 40 -11.76 6.33 1.59
CA GLN A 40 -12.35 5.33 2.48
C GLN A 40 -11.75 5.34 3.89
N ALA A 41 -10.43 5.54 4.01
CA ALA A 41 -9.77 5.67 5.31
C ALA A 41 -10.27 6.90 6.09
N ARG A 42 -10.49 8.03 5.42
CA ARG A 42 -11.05 9.24 6.06
C ARG A 42 -12.49 9.05 6.49
N GLU A 43 -13.32 8.41 5.66
CA GLU A 43 -14.71 8.07 6.00
C GLU A 43 -14.79 7.13 7.21
N ALA A 44 -13.82 6.22 7.34
CA ALA A 44 -13.67 5.34 8.50
C ALA A 44 -13.03 6.03 9.73
N GLY A 45 -12.68 7.32 9.66
CA GLY A 45 -12.09 8.08 10.77
C GLY A 45 -10.63 7.76 11.07
N LEU A 46 -9.92 7.13 10.13
CA LEU A 46 -8.52 6.75 10.31
C LEU A 46 -7.58 7.96 10.17
N ALA A 47 -6.61 8.07 11.08
CA ALA A 47 -5.59 9.13 11.03
C ALA A 47 -4.43 8.82 10.06
N GLY A 48 -4.28 7.56 9.68
CA GLY A 48 -3.23 7.09 8.78
C GLY A 48 -3.42 5.63 8.40
N VAL A 49 -2.71 5.20 7.36
CA VAL A 49 -2.72 3.82 6.88
C VAL A 49 -1.27 3.39 6.66
N ARG A 50 -0.86 2.28 7.28
CA ARG A 50 0.43 1.66 7.07
C ARG A 50 0.41 0.88 5.76
N VAL A 51 1.54 0.87 5.06
CA VAL A 51 1.75 0.00 3.90
C VAL A 51 3.05 -0.77 4.11
N THR A 52 2.98 -2.10 3.99
CA THR A 52 4.16 -2.94 3.91
C THR A 52 4.40 -3.26 2.44
N SER A 53 5.34 -2.56 1.82
CA SER A 53 5.53 -2.56 0.38
C SER A 53 6.55 -3.60 -0.08
N HIS A 54 6.46 -3.97 -1.36
CA HIS A 54 7.59 -4.59 -2.04
C HIS A 54 8.65 -3.52 -2.35
N PRO A 55 9.97 -3.81 -2.30
CA PRO A 55 11.01 -2.79 -2.56
C PRO A 55 10.83 -2.05 -3.89
N THR A 56 10.31 -2.72 -4.91
CA THR A 56 10.02 -2.11 -6.23
C THR A 56 8.85 -1.13 -6.22
N ALA A 57 7.95 -1.24 -5.24
CA ALA A 57 6.80 -0.37 -5.06
C ALA A 57 7.08 0.83 -4.13
N GLU A 58 8.21 0.84 -3.41
CA GLU A 58 8.54 1.91 -2.45
C GLU A 58 8.47 3.30 -3.10
N GLY A 59 9.13 3.48 -4.25
CA GLY A 59 9.12 4.75 -4.96
C GLY A 59 7.73 5.16 -5.46
N PHE A 60 6.83 4.21 -5.70
CA PHE A 60 5.43 4.51 -5.98
C PHE A 60 4.71 5.00 -4.72
N CYS A 61 4.83 4.27 -3.59
CA CYS A 61 4.24 4.67 -2.31
C CYS A 61 4.69 6.08 -1.89
N GLN A 62 5.99 6.38 -2.00
CA GLN A 62 6.54 7.71 -1.72
C GLN A 62 5.91 8.80 -2.59
N ARG A 63 5.75 8.57 -3.91
CA ARG A 63 5.07 9.52 -4.80
C ARG A 63 3.59 9.74 -4.44
N MET A 64 2.96 8.77 -3.78
CA MET A 64 1.59 8.90 -3.28
C MET A 64 1.52 9.61 -1.92
N GLY A 65 2.65 9.98 -1.32
CA GLY A 65 2.72 10.65 -0.03
C GLY A 65 2.96 9.73 1.16
N ALA A 66 3.32 8.46 0.93
CA ALA A 66 3.77 7.60 2.01
C ALA A 66 5.16 8.04 2.51
N GLU A 67 5.32 8.09 3.82
CA GLU A 67 6.60 8.33 4.47
C GLU A 67 7.17 7.02 5.01
N ARG A 68 8.49 6.86 4.94
CA ARG A 68 9.13 5.65 5.44
C ARG A 68 9.20 5.70 6.96
N VAL A 69 8.55 4.74 7.62
CA VAL A 69 8.47 4.64 9.08
C VAL A 69 9.25 3.47 9.66
N GLY A 70 9.79 2.58 8.82
CA GLY A 70 10.59 1.43 9.24
C GLY A 70 10.80 0.42 8.12
N THR A 71 11.13 -0.81 8.51
CA THR A 71 11.12 -1.99 7.65
C THR A 71 10.60 -3.20 8.42
N VAL A 72 9.95 -4.13 7.72
CA VAL A 72 9.58 -5.45 8.25
C VAL A 72 10.63 -6.47 7.79
N GLY A 73 11.20 -7.19 8.76
CA GLY A 73 12.23 -8.19 8.50
C GLY A 73 11.77 -9.36 7.62
N PRO A 74 12.72 -10.18 7.14
CA PRO A 74 12.44 -11.38 6.34
C PRO A 74 11.60 -12.40 7.11
N VAL A 75 10.79 -13.17 6.39
CA VAL A 75 10.02 -14.32 6.91
C VAL A 75 10.35 -15.55 6.06
N PRO A 76 11.49 -16.21 6.32
CA PRO A 76 11.92 -17.37 5.53
C PRO A 76 10.99 -18.59 5.73
N PRO A 77 10.87 -19.48 4.73
CA PRO A 77 11.56 -19.44 3.43
C PRO A 77 10.85 -18.55 2.39
N LYS A 78 9.66 -18.01 2.70
CA LYS A 78 8.79 -17.34 1.72
C LYS A 78 9.25 -15.94 1.33
N VAL A 79 9.76 -15.18 2.30
CA VAL A 79 10.25 -13.80 2.10
C VAL A 79 11.66 -13.70 2.66
N THR A 80 12.65 -13.52 1.79
CA THR A 80 14.08 -13.51 2.14
C THR A 80 14.68 -12.10 2.18
N TRP A 81 13.86 -11.06 2.01
CA TRP A 81 14.26 -9.65 1.98
C TRP A 81 13.45 -8.81 2.97
N GLU A 82 13.96 -7.61 3.28
CA GLU A 82 13.24 -6.61 4.08
C GLU A 82 12.18 -5.89 3.25
N ARG A 83 11.05 -5.58 3.88
CA ARG A 83 9.95 -4.86 3.25
C ARG A 83 9.87 -3.43 3.81
N PRO A 84 10.00 -2.39 2.96
CA PRO A 84 9.76 -1.00 3.34
C PRO A 84 8.33 -0.75 3.78
#